data_AF-A0A2N5FD49-F1
#
_entry.id   AF-A0A2N5FD49-F1
#
_cell.length_a   1.000
_cell.length_b   1.000
_cell.length_c   1.000
_cell.angle_alpha   90.00
_cell.angle_beta   90.00
_cell.angle_gamma   90.00
#
_symmetry.space_group_name_H-M   'P 1'
#
loop_
_entity.id
_entity.type
_entity.pdbx_description
1 polymer ?
#
loop_
_entity_poly.entity_id
_entity_poly.type
_entity_poly.pdbx_seq_one_letter_code
_entity_poly.pdbx_strand_id
1 'polypeptide(L)'
;MLDPAFLADLPNVIGSKSWGNQIPRMVTWAKFLDKRSNQQFYVVNTHFDHQSPVAREKSAALILEKTKEFNPDLPVILTGDFNAGPTVFHIIP
;
A
#
# COMPACT_ATOMS: atom_id res chain seq x y z
N MET A 1 12.10 -4.58 -11.65
CA MET A 1 12.37 -5.34 -10.41
C MET A 1 11.22 -5.05 -9.47
N LEU A 2 10.57 -6.06 -8.91
CA LEU A 2 9.58 -5.86 -7.85
C LEU A 2 10.37 -5.58 -6.58
N ASP A 3 10.18 -4.42 -5.96
CA ASP A 3 10.80 -4.06 -4.69
C ASP A 3 9.71 -4.05 -3.60
N PRO A 4 9.43 -5.22 -2.97
CA PRO A 4 8.43 -5.31 -1.93
C PRO A 4 8.89 -4.61 -0.66
N ALA A 5 8.02 -3.76 -0.10
CA ALA A 5 8.24 -3.14 1.20
C ALA A 5 7.39 -3.83 2.27
N PHE A 6 7.98 -4.15 3.42
CA PHE A 6 7.26 -4.65 4.58
C PHE A 6 6.54 -3.52 5.31
N LEU A 7 5.32 -3.77 5.79
CA LEU A 7 4.47 -2.79 6.47
C LEU A 7 4.86 -2.75 7.96
N ALA A 8 5.99 -2.10 8.22
CA ALA A 8 6.57 -1.89 9.55
C ALA A 8 7.47 -0.65 9.54
N ASP A 9 8.03 -0.30 10.70
CA ASP A 9 8.96 0.84 10.82
C ASP A 9 10.27 0.63 10.04
N LEU A 10 10.63 -0.62 9.74
CA LEU A 10 11.81 -1.00 8.94
C LEU A 10 11.35 -1.72 7.65
N PRO A 11 10.85 -1.00 6.64
CA PRO A 11 10.20 -1.61 5.47
C PRO A 11 11.15 -2.42 4.58
N ASN A 12 12.45 -2.13 4.62
CA ASN A 12 13.47 -2.82 3.82
C ASN A 12 14.05 -4.06 4.53
N VAL A 13 13.63 -4.33 5.77
CA VAL A 13 14.06 -5.52 6.52
C VAL A 13 13.06 -6.65 6.28
N ILE A 14 13.56 -7.75 5.72
CA ILE A 14 12.72 -8.90 5.34
C ILE A 14 11.98 -9.44 6.56
N GLY A 15 10.66 -9.51 6.47
CA GLY A 15 9.80 -10.08 7.52
C GLY A 15 9.60 -9.19 8.74
N SER A 16 9.93 -7.90 8.66
CA SER A 16 9.78 -6.96 9.78
C SER A 16 8.32 -6.76 10.20
N LYS A 17 8.14 -6.46 11.50
CA LYS A 17 6.85 -6.25 12.18
C LYS A 17 7.06 -5.22 13.29
N SER A 18 6.11 -4.30 13.49
CA SER A 18 6.26 -3.31 14.58
C SER A 18 4.97 -2.75 15.16
N TRP A 19 3.90 -2.61 14.37
CA TRP A 19 2.67 -1.92 14.79
C TRP A 19 1.62 -2.85 15.42
N GLY A 20 2.09 -3.89 16.11
CA GLY A 20 1.23 -4.90 16.76
C GLY A 20 0.77 -6.04 15.85
N ASN A 21 1.14 -6.04 14.56
CA ASN A 21 0.90 -7.18 13.67
C ASN A 21 1.82 -8.36 14.04
N GLN A 22 1.27 -9.56 14.15
CA GLN A 22 2.04 -10.79 14.42
C GLN A 22 2.55 -11.46 13.14
N ILE A 23 1.88 -11.19 12.02
CA ILE A 23 2.20 -11.69 10.69
C ILE A 23 2.82 -10.54 9.88
N PRO A 24 4.01 -10.73 9.26
CA PRO A 24 4.59 -9.72 8.39
C PRO A 24 3.64 -9.45 7.22
N ARG A 25 3.38 -8.17 6.95
CA ARG A 25 2.58 -7.72 5.82
C ARG A 25 3.48 -6.93 4.87
N MET A 26 3.09 -6.86 3.61
CA MET A 26 3.89 -6.17 2.59
C MET A 26 3.00 -5.42 1.60
N VAL A 27 3.62 -4.50 0.90
CA VAL A 27 3.09 -3.86 -0.29
C VAL A 27 4.03 -4.13 -1.46
N THR A 28 3.47 -4.51 -2.59
CA THR A 28 4.17 -4.62 -3.87
C THR A 28 3.63 -3.59 -4.84
N TRP A 29 4.48 -3.14 -5.75
CA TRP A 29 4.07 -2.20 -6.77
C TRP A 29 4.87 -2.41 -8.05
N ALA A 30 4.30 -1.98 -9.17
CA ALA A 30 4.98 -1.98 -10.46
C ALA A 30 4.42 -0.87 -11.36
N LYS A 31 5.28 -0.34 -12.23
CA LYS A 31 4.90 0.56 -13.31
C LYS A 31 4.63 -0.25 -14.57
N PHE A 32 3.44 -0.11 -15.12
CA PHE A 32 3.00 -0.79 -16.34
C PHE A 32 2.93 0.18 -17.52
N LEU A 33 3.06 -0.38 -18.72
CA LEU A 33 2.74 0.26 -19.99
C LEU A 33 1.64 -0.57 -20.64
N ASP A 34 0.44 0.00 -20.81
CA ASP A 34 -0.57 -0.63 -21.65
C ASP A 34 -0.14 -0.53 -23.12
N LYS A 35 0.11 -1.67 -23.76
CA LYS A 35 0.57 -1.74 -25.15
C LYS A 35 -0.49 -1.31 -26.17
N ARG A 36 -1.77 -1.25 -25.79
CA ARG A 36 -2.86 -0.83 -26.69
C ARG A 36 -3.00 0.68 -26.73
N SER A 37 -3.07 1.32 -25.56
CA SER A 37 -3.23 2.77 -25.44
C SER A 37 -1.91 3.55 -25.34
N ASN A 38 -0.78 2.86 -25.15
CA ASN A 38 0.52 3.42 -24.85
C ASN A 38 0.56 4.27 -23.56
N GLN A 39 -0.44 4.11 -22.68
CA GLN A 39 -0.51 4.80 -21.40
C GLN A 39 0.28 4.05 -20.32
N GLN A 40 0.90 4.81 -19.43
CA GLN A 40 1.62 4.27 -18.27
C GLN A 40 0.82 4.47 -17.00
N PHE A 41 0.92 3.53 -16.06
CA PHE A 41 0.24 3.61 -14.77
C PHE A 41 0.98 2.76 -13.73
N TYR A 42 0.76 3.06 -12.46
CA TYR A 42 1.25 2.24 -11.36
C TYR A 42 0.13 1.34 -10.85
N VAL A 43 0.47 0.09 -10.52
CA VAL A 43 -0.38 -0.80 -9.73
C VAL A 43 0.32 -1.06 -8.41
N VAL A 44 -0.41 -0.90 -7.32
CA VAL A 44 0.03 -1.16 -5.96
C VAL A 44 -0.90 -2.21 -5.38
N ASN A 45 -0.36 -3.28 -4.79
CA ASN A 45 -1.16 -4.34 -4.17
C ASN A 45 -0.67 -4.62 -2.75
N THR A 46 -1.61 -4.82 -1.82
CA THR A 46 -1.29 -5.09 -0.42
C THR A 46 -2.28 -6.05 0.25
N HIS A 47 -1.92 -6.54 1.42
CA HIS A 47 -2.82 -7.26 2.31
C HIS A 47 -2.52 -6.80 3.75
N PHE A 48 -3.45 -6.03 4.32
CA PHE A 48 -3.31 -5.44 5.65
C PHE A 48 -3.51 -6.43 6.78
N ASP A 49 -3.08 -6.03 7.97
CA ASP A 49 -3.26 -6.87 9.14
C ASP A 49 -4.73 -6.96 9.58
N HIS A 50 -5.18 -8.20 9.81
CA HIS A 50 -6.52 -8.51 10.27
C HIS A 50 -6.79 -8.18 11.74
N GLN A 51 -5.77 -8.13 12.61
CA GLN A 51 -5.95 -8.00 14.05
C GLN A 51 -5.71 -6.57 14.56
N SER A 52 -4.68 -5.89 14.09
CA SER A 52 -4.25 -4.58 14.60
C SER A 52 -4.80 -3.42 13.76
N PRO A 53 -5.75 -2.60 14.29
CA PRO A 53 -6.20 -1.38 13.61
C PRO A 53 -5.07 -0.37 13.39
N VAL A 54 -4.17 -0.23 14.37
CA VAL A 54 -3.01 0.66 14.29
C VAL A 54 -2.08 0.24 13.15
N ALA A 55 -1.87 -1.08 12.96
CA ALA A 55 -1.09 -1.57 11.83
C ALA A 55 -1.74 -1.21 10.49
N ARG A 56 -3.07 -1.25 10.39
CA ARG A 56 -3.79 -0.84 9.16
C ARG A 56 -3.62 0.64 8.85
N GLU A 57 -3.80 1.51 9.84
CA GLU A 57 -3.65 2.96 9.67
C GLU A 57 -2.21 3.34 9.26
N LYS A 58 -1.22 2.79 9.96
CA LYS A 58 0.19 3.03 9.64
C LYS A 58 0.60 2.42 8.30
N SER A 59 0.03 1.28 7.93
CA SER A 59 0.22 0.69 6.60
C SER A 59 -0.31 1.61 5.50
N ALA A 60 -1.52 2.17 5.66
CA ALA A 60 -2.08 3.11 4.72
C ALA A 60 -1.21 4.37 4.58
N ALA A 61 -0.72 4.91 5.71
CA ALA A 61 0.19 6.04 5.72
C ALA A 61 1.51 5.73 5.00
N LEU A 62 2.13 4.58 5.28
CA LEU A 62 3.39 4.16 4.63
C LEU A 62 3.21 3.99 3.12
N ILE A 63 2.11 3.36 2.69
CA ILE A 63 1.80 3.21 1.26
C ILE A 63 1.61 4.59 0.62
N LEU A 64 0.87 5.50 1.25
CA LEU A 64 0.68 6.87 0.75
C LEU A 64 2.03 7.58 0.58
N GLU A 65 2.92 7.54 1.57
CA GLU A 65 4.27 8.11 1.44
C GLU A 65 5.05 7.46 0.30
N LYS A 66 4.99 6.14 0.15
CA LYS A 66 5.66 5.43 -0.95
C LYS A 66 5.16 5.90 -2.32
N THR A 67 3.86 6.16 -2.47
CA THR A 67 3.31 6.65 -3.74
C THR A 67 3.79 8.05 -4.12
N LYS A 68 4.28 8.86 -3.16
CA LYS A 68 4.89 10.17 -3.46
C LYS A 68 6.23 10.07 -4.17
N GLU A 69 6.89 8.91 -4.14
CA GLU A 69 8.11 8.65 -4.91
C GLU A 69 7.82 8.33 -6.38
N PHE A 70 6.55 8.10 -6.74
CA PHE A 70 6.16 7.79 -8.11
C PHE A 70 6.10 9.05 -8.98
N ASN A 71 6.03 8.88 -10.31
CA ASN A 71 5.74 10.01 -11.19
C ASN A 71 4.30 10.50 -10.92
N PRO A 72 4.09 11.76 -10.48
CA PRO A 72 2.77 12.28 -10.10
C PRO A 72 1.80 12.43 -11.28
N ASP A 73 2.29 12.47 -12.52
CA ASP A 73 1.46 12.59 -13.73
C ASP A 73 0.83 11.26 -14.14
N LEU A 74 1.22 10.15 -13.51
CA LEU A 74 0.73 8.82 -13.85
C LEU A 74 -0.32 8.34 -12.86
N PRO A 75 -1.42 7.73 -13.34
CA PRO A 75 -2.44 7.19 -12.45
C PRO A 75 -1.90 6.03 -11.61
N VAL A 76 -2.40 5.94 -10.38
CA VAL A 76 -2.08 4.88 -9.43
C VAL A 76 -3.35 4.08 -9.15
N ILE A 77 -3.28 2.77 -9.33
CA ILE A 77 -4.34 1.84 -8.97
C ILE A 77 -3.87 1.09 -7.72
N LEU A 78 -4.52 1.32 -6.58
CA LEU A 78 -4.26 0.60 -5.34
C LEU A 78 -5.33 -0.48 -5.14
N THR A 79 -4.88 -1.72 -5.01
CA THR A 79 -5.72 -2.89 -4.71
C THR A 79 -5.24 -3.59 -3.45
N GLY A 80 -6.10 -4.43 -2.88
CA GLY A 80 -5.71 -5.28 -1.77
C GLY A 80 -6.86 -5.79 -0.93
N ASP A 81 -6.52 -6.66 0.00
CA ASP A 81 -7.39 -6.98 1.14
C ASP A 81 -6.99 -6.08 2.32
N PHE A 82 -7.85 -5.11 2.63
CA PHE A 82 -7.57 -4.12 3.66
C PHE A 82 -7.95 -4.59 5.07
N ASN A 83 -8.63 -5.74 5.22
CA ASN A 83 -9.21 -6.18 6.49
C ASN A 83 -9.97 -5.06 7.23
N ALA A 84 -10.59 -4.16 6.49
CA ALA A 84 -11.34 -3.02 6.98
C ALA A 84 -12.51 -2.77 6.04
N GLY A 85 -13.68 -2.50 6.61
CA GLY A 85 -14.83 -2.05 5.84
C GLY A 85 -14.68 -0.57 5.46
N PRO A 86 -15.42 -0.10 4.43
CA PRO A 86 -15.54 1.32 4.17
C PRO A 86 -16.35 1.96 5.31
N THR A 87 -15.68 2.55 6.29
CA THR A 87 -16.37 3.40 7.26
C THR A 87 -16.70 4.72 6.56
N VAL A 88 -17.99 5.02 6.40
CA VAL A 88 -18.45 6.30 5.87
C VAL A 88 -18.21 7.35 6.96
N PHE A 89 -17.05 8.00 6.97
CA PHE A 89 -16.96 9.31 7.59
C PHE A 89 -17.84 10.22 6.73
N HIS A 90 -19.00 10.60 7.25
CA HIS A 90 -19.69 11.79 6.76
C HIS A 90 -18.63 12.88 6.84
N ILE A 91 -18.17 13.36 5.68
CA ILE A 91 -17.41 14.59 5.62
C ILE A 91 -18.39 15.64 6.13
N ILE A 92 -18.34 15.92 7.44
CA ILE A 92 -19.01 17.10 7.97
C ILE A 92 -18.23 18.27 7.36
N PRO A 93 -18.89 19.13 6.58
CA PRO A 93 -18.25 20.24 5.88
C PRO A 93 -17.54 21.21 6.83
#